data_AF-A0A5C7JTT9-F1
#
_entry.id   AF-A0A5C7JTT9-F1
#
_cell.length_a   1.000
_cell.length_b   1.000
_cell.length_c   1.000
_cell.angle_alpha   90.00
_cell.angle_beta   90.00
_cell.angle_gamma   90.00
#
_symmetry.space_group_name_H-M   'P 1'
#
loop_
_entity.id
_entity.type
_entity.pdbx_description
1 polymer ?
#
loop_
_entity_poly.entity_id
_entity_poly.type
_entity_poly.pdbx_seq_one_letter_code
_entity_poly.pdbx_strand_id
1 'polypeptide(L)'
;MFSANNIIPDVDVKDIFEVCSEYDIFKKYCTNFEEIGKPFLSEFYNDTKADCRIFQTKDNSLLYKDFGEPEHCFNCFTYVMHKYNYTFKEALNVISIDFGIIKSKTSISPNFIIGIEKTHKKPKTKPVISIVSRQWNLTDYKYWFKQYGITFEWLDSYDVIPCEYVYLTKDSGTIAYKNNNNNPIYAYRFQIDGKYVYKIYRPLAEKKDKWLFNGTADCIEGFDQLPLFDDLLIITKSLKDVICCRLLGYSAISLQGESNKLKNELFNKLSKRFDKIVIFYDNDDAGIKASQNLCEMYNLKSIIIPKKYDAKDISELIKKVGVEESKQILENLLK
;
A
#
# COMPACT_ATOMS: atom_id res chain seq x y z
N MET A 1 -30.07 -8.76 -29.67
CA MET A 1 -28.94 -8.20 -30.46
C MET A 1 -28.41 -6.99 -29.70
N PHE A 2 -27.26 -7.11 -29.06
CA PHE A 2 -26.57 -5.96 -28.48
C PHE A 2 -25.96 -5.15 -29.63
N SER A 3 -26.36 -3.88 -29.77
CA SER A 3 -25.77 -2.95 -30.73
C SER A 3 -24.36 -2.59 -30.28
N ALA A 4 -23.35 -2.96 -31.06
CA ALA A 4 -21.94 -2.68 -30.84
C ALA A 4 -21.54 -1.24 -31.23
N ASN A 5 -22.45 -0.27 -31.12
CA ASN A 5 -22.21 1.10 -31.58
C ASN A 5 -21.54 2.02 -30.54
N ASN A 6 -21.24 1.51 -29.33
CA ASN A 6 -20.68 2.31 -28.22
C ASN A 6 -19.34 1.76 -27.67
N ILE A 7 -18.63 0.92 -28.41
CA ILE A 7 -17.30 0.46 -27.98
C ILE A 7 -16.27 1.47 -28.46
N ILE A 8 -15.84 2.35 -27.55
CA ILE A 8 -14.68 3.23 -27.76
C ILE A 8 -13.44 2.31 -27.75
N PRO A 9 -12.58 2.34 -28.79
CA PRO A 9 -11.34 1.56 -28.81
C PRO A 9 -10.50 1.87 -27.57
N ASP A 10 -9.81 0.86 -27.02
CA ASP A 10 -8.80 1.13 -25.99
C ASP A 10 -7.62 1.84 -26.66
N VAL A 11 -7.35 3.08 -26.25
CA VAL A 11 -6.24 3.88 -26.75
C VAL A 11 -5.21 4.01 -25.64
N ASP A 12 -3.97 3.68 -25.97
CA ASP A 12 -2.85 3.76 -25.05
C ASP A 12 -2.07 5.07 -25.24
N VAL A 13 -1.22 5.41 -24.26
CA VAL A 13 -0.34 6.59 -24.29
C VAL A 13 0.52 6.64 -25.57
N LYS A 14 0.95 5.47 -26.05
CA LYS A 14 1.78 5.37 -27.25
C LYS A 14 1.04 5.88 -28.49
N ASP A 15 -0.22 5.50 -28.66
CA ASP A 15 -1.04 5.90 -29.81
C ASP A 15 -1.25 7.42 -29.83
N ILE A 16 -1.37 8.04 -28.66
CA ILE A 16 -1.48 9.50 -28.52
C ILE A 16 -0.17 10.19 -28.94
N PHE A 17 0.97 9.67 -28.48
CA PHE A 17 2.27 10.25 -28.81
C PHE A 17 2.75 9.99 -30.24
N GLU A 18 2.08 9.11 -30.99
CA GLU A 18 2.26 9.01 -32.45
C GLU A 18 1.62 10.19 -33.21
N VAL A 19 0.68 10.90 -32.60
CA VAL A 19 -0.12 11.97 -33.26
C VAL A 19 0.16 13.36 -32.70
N CYS A 20 0.47 13.48 -31.41
CA CYS A 20 0.72 14.77 -30.77
C CYS A 20 1.80 14.66 -29.68
N SER A 21 2.52 15.75 -29.44
CA SER A 21 3.53 15.82 -28.39
C SER A 21 2.94 16.23 -27.03
N GLU A 22 3.71 16.07 -25.95
CA GLU A 22 3.35 16.64 -24.64
C GLU A 22 3.14 18.15 -24.70
N TYR A 23 3.91 18.85 -25.56
CA TYR A 23 3.76 20.28 -25.79
C TYR A 23 2.39 20.59 -26.38
N ASP A 24 1.95 19.83 -27.39
CA ASP A 24 0.67 20.04 -28.05
C ASP A 24 -0.50 19.82 -27.08
N ILE A 25 -0.40 18.80 -26.22
CA ILE A 25 -1.39 18.54 -25.17
C ILE A 25 -1.43 19.71 -24.19
N PHE A 26 -0.29 20.15 -23.64
CA PHE A 26 -0.26 21.31 -22.76
C PHE A 26 -0.77 22.58 -23.46
N LYS A 27 -0.41 22.80 -24.72
CA LYS A 27 -0.85 23.97 -25.50
C LYS A 27 -2.35 23.98 -25.73
N LYS A 28 -2.95 22.82 -25.93
CA LYS A 28 -4.39 22.67 -26.10
C LYS A 28 -5.15 22.86 -24.80
N TYR A 29 -4.64 22.32 -23.69
CA TYR A 29 -5.39 22.23 -22.46
C TYR A 29 -5.03 23.26 -21.40
N CYS A 30 -3.84 23.85 -21.38
CA CYS A 30 -3.45 24.90 -20.44
C CYS A 30 -3.59 26.27 -21.10
N THR A 31 -4.65 27.01 -20.77
CA THR A 31 -5.02 28.23 -21.50
C THR A 31 -3.96 29.32 -21.36
N ASN A 32 -3.31 29.39 -20.19
CA ASN A 32 -2.28 30.38 -19.89
C ASN A 32 -0.87 29.92 -20.33
N PHE A 33 -0.73 28.75 -20.98
CA PHE A 33 0.56 28.26 -21.45
C PHE A 33 0.94 28.89 -22.80
N GLU A 34 1.96 29.74 -22.76
CA GLU A 34 2.50 30.37 -23.97
C GLU A 34 3.70 29.60 -24.51
N GLU A 35 4.75 29.49 -23.70
CA GLU A 35 6.05 28.90 -24.06
C GLU A 35 6.69 28.18 -22.86
N ILE A 36 7.59 27.24 -23.15
CA ILE A 36 8.29 26.45 -22.13
C ILE A 36 9.14 27.38 -21.25
N GLY A 37 9.03 27.24 -19.94
CA GLY A 37 9.81 27.96 -18.94
C GLY A 37 9.25 29.32 -18.55
N LYS A 38 8.31 29.89 -19.33
CA LYS A 38 7.68 31.17 -19.01
C LYS A 38 6.68 31.01 -17.86
N PRO A 39 6.78 31.85 -16.81
CA PRO A 39 5.80 31.86 -15.75
C PRO A 39 4.43 32.37 -16.21
N PHE A 40 3.36 31.79 -15.70
CA PHE A 40 1.98 32.20 -15.97
C PHE A 40 1.10 31.99 -14.73
N LEU A 41 -0.10 32.57 -14.73
CA LEU A 41 -1.07 32.41 -13.65
C LEU A 41 -1.67 31.00 -13.68
N SER A 42 -1.69 30.34 -12.53
CA SER A 42 -2.36 29.06 -12.38
C SER A 42 -3.85 29.21 -12.68
N GLU A 43 -4.39 28.33 -13.55
CA GLU A 43 -5.82 28.30 -13.87
C GLU A 43 -6.63 27.46 -12.86
N PHE A 44 -5.97 26.87 -11.86
CA PHE A 44 -6.61 25.97 -10.88
C PHE A 44 -7.18 26.70 -9.66
N TYR A 45 -6.86 27.98 -9.48
CA TYR A 45 -7.42 28.82 -8.42
C TYR A 45 -7.40 30.29 -8.87
N ASN A 46 -7.97 31.19 -8.08
CA ASN A 46 -7.86 32.63 -8.32
C ASN A 46 -6.43 33.10 -8.02
N ASP A 47 -5.52 32.85 -8.95
CA ASP A 47 -4.11 33.18 -8.83
C ASP A 47 -3.87 34.65 -9.16
N THR A 48 -3.05 35.30 -8.34
CA THR A 48 -2.66 36.70 -8.51
C THR A 48 -1.17 36.85 -8.78
N LYS A 49 -0.41 35.75 -8.83
CA LYS A 49 1.04 35.76 -8.98
C LYS A 49 1.48 34.71 -10.00
N ALA A 50 2.02 35.14 -11.13
CA ALA A 50 2.50 34.25 -12.17
C ALA A 50 3.80 33.54 -11.75
N ASP A 51 3.70 32.47 -10.97
CA ASP A 51 4.83 31.64 -10.56
C ASP A 51 4.74 30.18 -11.02
N CYS A 52 3.61 29.74 -11.55
CA CYS A 52 3.46 28.48 -12.25
C CYS A 52 4.23 28.49 -13.59
N ARG A 53 4.85 27.37 -13.97
CA ARG A 53 5.49 27.19 -15.29
C ARG A 53 5.42 25.74 -15.77
N ILE A 54 5.46 25.56 -17.09
CA ILE A 54 5.73 24.26 -17.71
C ILE A 54 7.18 24.27 -18.18
N PHE A 55 8.01 23.35 -17.70
CA PHE A 55 9.43 23.31 -18.03
C PHE A 55 9.84 21.92 -18.52
N GLN A 56 10.94 21.87 -19.27
CA GLN A 56 11.53 20.62 -19.73
C GLN A 56 12.42 20.01 -18.65
N THR A 57 12.20 18.74 -18.35
CA THR A 57 12.99 17.95 -17.40
C THR A 57 14.25 17.39 -18.05
N LYS A 58 15.16 16.80 -17.24
CA LYS A 58 16.44 16.27 -17.73
C LYS A 58 16.29 15.10 -18.72
N ASP A 59 15.17 14.41 -18.66
CA ASP A 59 14.74 13.32 -19.54
C ASP A 59 13.91 13.81 -20.73
N ASN A 60 13.97 15.11 -21.06
CA ASN A 60 13.29 15.78 -22.18
C ASN A 60 11.75 15.80 -22.12
N SER A 61 11.14 15.35 -21.02
CA SER A 61 9.69 15.42 -20.80
C SER A 61 9.27 16.82 -20.34
N LEU A 62 7.99 17.16 -20.48
CA LEU A 62 7.42 18.43 -20.00
C LEU A 62 6.65 18.22 -18.70
N LEU A 63 6.92 19.12 -17.75
CA LEU A 63 6.31 19.08 -16.43
C LEU A 63 5.73 20.45 -16.09
N TYR A 64 4.44 20.47 -15.79
CA TYR A 64 3.76 21.59 -15.15
C TYR A 64 4.14 21.61 -13.67
N LYS A 65 4.58 22.77 -13.17
CA LYS A 65 4.85 23.00 -11.76
C LYS A 65 4.30 24.34 -11.31
N ASP A 66 3.43 24.27 -10.32
CA ASP A 66 2.93 25.41 -9.58
C ASP A 66 3.83 25.65 -8.36
N PHE A 67 4.29 26.87 -8.16
CA PHE A 67 5.08 27.24 -6.98
C PHE A 67 4.21 27.86 -5.88
N GLY A 68 3.00 28.32 -6.21
CA GLY A 68 1.97 28.74 -5.26
C GLY A 68 1.28 27.56 -4.56
N GLU A 69 1.21 26.40 -5.20
CA GLU A 69 0.74 25.14 -4.62
C GLU A 69 1.78 24.01 -4.85
N PRO A 70 2.68 23.74 -3.90
CA PRO A 70 3.79 22.82 -4.08
C PRO A 70 3.39 21.38 -4.48
N GLU A 71 2.17 20.96 -4.15
CA GLU A 71 1.61 19.66 -4.50
C GLU A 71 1.18 19.56 -5.97
N HIS A 72 1.01 20.69 -6.69
CA HIS A 72 0.64 20.70 -8.10
C HIS A 72 1.88 20.53 -8.98
N CYS A 73 2.12 19.28 -9.36
CA CYS A 73 3.20 18.85 -10.23
C CYS A 73 2.67 17.79 -11.18
N PHE A 74 2.51 18.13 -12.46
CA PHE A 74 1.75 17.32 -13.42
C PHE A 74 2.50 17.12 -14.73
N ASN A 75 2.41 15.92 -15.31
CA ASN A 75 2.69 15.71 -16.72
C ASN A 75 1.46 16.08 -17.55
N CYS A 76 1.56 16.03 -18.88
CA CYS A 76 0.47 16.48 -19.75
C CYS A 76 -0.86 15.73 -19.51
N PHE A 77 -0.82 14.43 -19.19
CA PHE A 77 -2.02 13.64 -18.90
C PHE A 77 -2.60 13.93 -17.52
N THR A 78 -1.75 13.94 -16.47
CA THR A 78 -2.22 14.23 -15.11
C THR A 78 -2.70 15.65 -14.96
N TYR A 79 -2.20 16.57 -15.79
CA TYR A 79 -2.72 17.93 -15.92
C TYR A 79 -4.16 17.94 -16.43
N VAL A 80 -4.44 17.22 -17.52
CA VAL A 80 -5.80 17.09 -18.08
C VAL A 80 -6.74 16.39 -17.10
N MET A 81 -6.26 15.33 -16.43
CA MET A 81 -7.00 14.66 -15.36
C MET A 81 -7.37 15.64 -14.24
N HIS A 82 -6.41 16.45 -13.79
CA HIS A 82 -6.62 17.42 -12.73
C HIS A 82 -7.58 18.53 -13.15
N LYS A 83 -7.39 19.09 -14.36
CA LYS A 83 -8.21 20.18 -14.90
C LYS A 83 -9.69 19.85 -15.00
N TYR A 84 -10.01 18.62 -15.41
CA TYR A 84 -11.39 18.20 -15.69
C TYR A 84 -11.93 17.14 -14.73
N ASN A 85 -11.17 16.77 -13.70
CA ASN A 85 -11.47 15.67 -12.77
C ASN A 85 -11.76 14.34 -13.50
N TYR A 86 -10.93 14.02 -14.49
CA TYR A 86 -11.02 12.78 -15.25
C TYR A 86 -10.18 11.66 -14.64
N THR A 87 -10.68 10.43 -14.75
CA THR A 87 -9.83 9.24 -14.67
C THR A 87 -8.81 9.25 -15.80
N PHE A 88 -7.73 8.47 -15.65
CA PHE A 88 -6.72 8.38 -16.69
C PHE A 88 -7.30 7.95 -18.04
N LYS A 89 -8.21 6.95 -18.03
CA LYS A 89 -8.89 6.47 -19.25
C LYS A 89 -9.77 7.53 -19.89
N GLU A 90 -10.48 8.33 -19.11
CA GLU A 90 -11.27 9.47 -19.62
C GLU A 90 -10.38 10.55 -20.23
N ALA A 91 -9.24 10.87 -19.59
CA ALA A 91 -8.27 11.81 -20.14
C ALA A 91 -7.69 11.32 -21.47
N LEU A 92 -7.30 10.03 -21.57
CA LEU A 92 -6.82 9.45 -22.83
C LEU A 92 -7.90 9.51 -23.91
N ASN A 93 -9.15 9.16 -23.60
CA ASN A 93 -10.25 9.21 -24.56
C ASN A 93 -10.52 10.64 -25.07
N VAL A 94 -10.55 11.62 -24.17
CA VAL A 94 -10.81 13.02 -24.55
C VAL A 94 -9.66 13.57 -25.40
N ILE A 95 -8.41 13.33 -25.00
CA ILE A 95 -7.23 13.69 -25.80
C ILE A 95 -7.29 13.01 -27.17
N SER A 96 -7.63 11.73 -27.22
CA SER A 96 -7.71 10.97 -28.47
C SER A 96 -8.80 11.47 -29.41
N ILE A 97 -9.94 11.91 -28.90
CA ILE A 97 -11.00 12.55 -29.70
C ILE A 97 -10.52 13.92 -30.19
N ASP A 98 -9.94 14.71 -29.29
CA ASP A 98 -9.52 16.08 -29.55
C ASP A 98 -8.35 16.21 -30.54
N PHE A 99 -7.49 15.19 -30.61
CA PHE A 99 -6.41 15.08 -31.58
C PHE A 99 -6.76 14.19 -32.78
N GLY A 100 -8.02 13.76 -32.89
CA GLY A 100 -8.54 13.08 -34.08
C GLY A 100 -8.15 11.61 -34.24
N ILE A 101 -7.64 10.97 -33.18
CA ILE A 101 -7.30 9.55 -33.12
C ILE A 101 -8.56 8.68 -33.13
N ILE A 102 -9.57 9.05 -32.32
CA ILE A 102 -10.88 8.41 -32.30
C ILE A 102 -11.89 9.28 -33.05
N LYS A 103 -12.53 8.73 -34.08
CA LYS A 103 -13.66 9.37 -34.78
C LYS A 103 -14.98 9.07 -34.06
N SER A 104 -15.28 9.79 -32.98
CA SER A 104 -16.58 9.70 -32.29
C SER A 104 -17.45 10.94 -32.54
N LYS A 105 -18.76 10.73 -32.73
CA LYS A 105 -19.77 11.80 -32.88
C LYS A 105 -20.38 12.26 -31.55
N THR A 106 -20.05 11.61 -30.43
CA THR A 106 -20.56 12.01 -29.11
C THR A 106 -19.66 13.09 -28.52
N SER A 107 -20.15 14.34 -28.54
CA SER A 107 -19.60 15.44 -27.78
C SER A 107 -19.74 15.15 -26.29
N ILE A 108 -18.65 14.78 -25.63
CA ILE A 108 -18.56 14.80 -24.17
C ILE A 108 -18.44 16.27 -23.79
N SER A 109 -19.46 16.85 -23.16
CA SER A 109 -19.41 18.22 -22.67
C SER A 109 -18.41 18.28 -21.50
N PRO A 110 -17.30 19.02 -21.61
CA PRO A 110 -16.34 19.13 -20.51
C PRO A 110 -16.94 20.01 -19.40
N ASN A 111 -16.93 19.50 -18.16
CA ASN A 111 -17.16 20.34 -16.99
C ASN A 111 -15.88 21.13 -16.71
N PHE A 112 -15.82 22.36 -17.22
CA PHE A 112 -14.75 23.31 -16.90
C PHE A 112 -14.82 23.70 -15.42
N ILE A 113 -13.72 23.53 -14.69
CA ILE A 113 -13.54 24.15 -13.38
C ILE A 113 -13.12 25.61 -13.60
N ILE A 114 -14.09 26.52 -13.69
CA ILE A 114 -13.80 27.96 -13.56
C ILE A 114 -14.16 28.35 -12.13
N GLY A 115 -13.16 28.82 -11.37
CA GLY A 115 -13.38 29.51 -10.11
C GLY A 115 -13.99 28.65 -9.02
N ILE A 116 -13.21 27.71 -8.47
CA ILE A 116 -13.46 27.28 -7.10
C ILE A 116 -12.83 28.34 -6.20
N GLU A 117 -13.64 29.33 -5.79
CA GLU A 117 -13.43 29.96 -4.49
C GLU A 117 -13.09 28.86 -3.51
N LYS A 118 -11.94 28.96 -2.82
CA LYS A 118 -11.39 27.99 -1.88
C LYS A 118 -12.51 27.19 -1.19
N THR A 119 -13.00 26.13 -1.84
CA THR A 119 -13.73 25.10 -1.12
C THR A 119 -12.60 24.46 -0.39
N HIS A 120 -12.47 24.82 0.90
CA HIS A 120 -11.70 24.11 1.90
C HIS A 120 -11.45 22.71 1.37
N LYS A 121 -10.20 22.39 0.93
CA LYS A 121 -9.85 21.05 0.43
C LYS A 121 -10.55 20.12 1.40
N LYS A 122 -11.63 19.44 0.97
CA LYS A 122 -12.37 18.54 1.88
C LYS A 122 -11.26 17.67 2.44
N PRO A 123 -11.09 17.62 3.78
CA PRO A 123 -9.98 16.87 4.36
C PRO A 123 -10.01 15.49 3.70
N LYS A 124 -8.94 15.11 2.99
CA LYS A 124 -8.86 13.82 2.29
C LYS A 124 -9.33 12.78 3.29
N THR A 125 -10.46 12.13 3.02
CA THR A 125 -10.99 11.21 4.02
C THR A 125 -10.02 10.05 4.11
N LYS A 126 -9.62 9.68 5.34
CA LYS A 126 -8.75 8.52 5.52
C LYS A 126 -9.45 7.33 4.87
N PRO A 127 -8.72 6.48 4.10
CA PRO A 127 -9.34 5.32 3.48
C PRO A 127 -10.06 4.49 4.53
N VAL A 128 -11.30 4.08 4.22
CA VAL A 128 -12.09 3.23 5.12
C VAL A 128 -12.11 1.83 4.56
N ILE A 129 -11.72 0.86 5.39
CA ILE A 129 -11.82 -0.56 5.06
C ILE A 129 -13.03 -1.13 5.80
N SER A 130 -13.95 -1.72 5.04
CA SER A 130 -15.06 -2.51 5.57
C SER A 130 -14.92 -3.95 5.08
N ILE A 131 -15.29 -4.92 5.92
CA ILE A 131 -15.15 -6.34 5.62
C ILE A 131 -16.49 -7.05 5.73
N VAL A 132 -16.66 -8.09 4.91
CA VAL A 132 -17.71 -9.10 5.08
C VAL A 132 -16.99 -10.39 5.42
N SER A 133 -17.11 -10.83 6.67
CA SER A 133 -16.50 -12.07 7.14
C SER A 133 -17.19 -13.29 6.55
N ARG A 134 -16.50 -14.42 6.56
CA ARG A 134 -17.04 -15.74 6.25
C ARG A 134 -16.55 -16.77 7.25
N GLN A 135 -16.98 -18.02 7.10
CA GLN A 135 -16.42 -19.14 7.84
C GLN A 135 -15.09 -19.60 7.24
N TRP A 136 -14.25 -20.22 8.06
CA TRP A 136 -13.06 -20.93 7.64
C TRP A 136 -13.41 -22.09 6.70
N ASN A 137 -12.57 -22.34 5.69
CA ASN A 137 -12.81 -23.39 4.69
C ASN A 137 -11.52 -24.17 4.35
N LEU A 138 -11.64 -25.11 3.41
CA LEU A 138 -10.54 -25.98 3.02
C LEU A 138 -9.35 -25.22 2.39
N THR A 139 -9.60 -24.10 1.69
CA THR A 139 -8.55 -23.24 1.15
C THR A 139 -7.74 -22.61 2.27
N ASP A 140 -8.39 -22.15 3.34
CA ASP A 140 -7.72 -21.57 4.50
C ASP A 140 -6.92 -22.63 5.26
N TYR A 141 -7.49 -23.83 5.44
CA TYR A 141 -6.80 -24.96 6.06
C TYR A 141 -5.53 -25.35 5.29
N LYS A 142 -5.61 -25.40 3.95
CA LYS A 142 -4.46 -25.67 3.08
C LYS A 142 -3.42 -24.55 3.17
N TYR A 143 -3.86 -23.31 3.36
CA TYR A 143 -2.96 -22.17 3.45
C TYR A 143 -2.27 -22.10 4.82
N TRP A 144 -3.02 -22.02 5.91
CA TRP A 144 -2.50 -21.77 7.26
C TRP A 144 -1.98 -23.05 7.93
N PHE A 145 -2.80 -24.09 8.00
CA PHE A 145 -2.45 -25.29 8.76
C PHE A 145 -1.47 -26.18 8.00
N LYS A 146 -1.78 -26.55 6.75
CA LYS A 146 -0.93 -27.50 6.00
C LYS A 146 0.46 -26.96 5.67
N GLN A 147 0.62 -25.65 5.50
CA GLN A 147 1.93 -25.07 5.19
C GLN A 147 2.69 -24.61 6.43
N TYR A 148 2.00 -24.10 7.45
CA TYR A 148 2.67 -23.41 8.56
C TYR A 148 2.34 -23.99 9.94
N GLY A 149 1.49 -25.02 10.02
CA GLY A 149 1.03 -25.57 11.29
C GLY A 149 0.11 -24.64 12.10
N ILE A 150 -0.35 -23.53 11.50
CA ILE A 150 -1.19 -22.54 12.18
C ILE A 150 -2.64 -23.01 12.15
N THR A 151 -3.23 -23.23 13.32
CA THR A 151 -4.64 -23.61 13.46
C THR A 151 -5.57 -22.39 13.40
N PHE A 152 -6.87 -22.63 13.26
CA PHE A 152 -7.86 -21.53 13.25
C PHE A 152 -7.99 -20.89 14.62
N GLU A 153 -7.81 -21.63 15.72
CA GLU A 153 -7.82 -21.09 17.08
C GLU A 153 -6.67 -20.10 17.29
N TRP A 154 -5.49 -20.38 16.73
CA TRP A 154 -4.40 -19.41 16.70
C TRP A 154 -4.81 -18.15 15.93
N LEU A 155 -5.36 -18.28 14.73
CA LEU A 155 -5.80 -17.12 13.93
C LEU A 155 -6.86 -16.28 14.66
N ASP A 156 -7.85 -16.93 15.27
CA ASP A 156 -8.92 -16.28 16.05
C ASP A 156 -8.34 -15.54 17.27
N SER A 157 -7.36 -16.13 17.98
CA SER A 157 -6.69 -15.49 19.13
C SER A 157 -5.88 -14.24 18.76
N TYR A 158 -5.51 -14.10 17.48
CA TYR A 158 -4.81 -12.93 16.91
C TYR A 158 -5.75 -12.04 16.08
N ASP A 159 -7.07 -12.19 16.24
CA ASP A 159 -8.07 -11.38 15.55
C ASP A 159 -7.94 -11.39 14.01
N VAL A 160 -7.53 -12.54 13.47
CA VAL A 160 -7.45 -12.77 12.03
C VAL A 160 -8.78 -13.30 11.52
N ILE A 161 -9.42 -12.54 10.64
CA ILE A 161 -10.78 -12.81 10.15
C ILE A 161 -10.73 -13.21 8.68
N PRO A 162 -11.25 -14.39 8.28
CA PRO A 162 -11.38 -14.74 6.88
C PRO A 162 -12.51 -13.91 6.25
N CYS A 163 -12.23 -13.28 5.12
CA CYS A 163 -13.14 -12.36 4.45
C CYS A 163 -13.71 -12.99 3.16
N GLU A 164 -15.00 -12.77 2.91
CA GLU A 164 -15.62 -13.01 1.61
C GLU A 164 -15.50 -11.76 0.71
N TYR A 165 -15.72 -10.58 1.29
CA TYR A 165 -15.52 -9.30 0.62
C TYR A 165 -14.73 -8.32 1.49
N VAL A 166 -13.94 -7.48 0.83
CA VAL A 166 -13.29 -6.31 1.43
C VAL A 166 -13.60 -5.11 0.56
N TYR A 167 -14.08 -4.03 1.18
CA TYR A 167 -14.38 -2.77 0.52
C TYR A 167 -13.41 -1.70 0.99
N LEU A 168 -12.68 -1.12 0.04
CA LEU A 168 -11.79 0.01 0.26
C LEU A 168 -12.48 1.27 -0.28
N THR A 169 -13.00 2.08 0.64
CA THR A 169 -13.64 3.36 0.31
C THR A 169 -12.61 4.47 0.41
N LYS A 170 -12.49 5.25 -0.67
CA LYS A 170 -11.69 6.48 -0.76
C LYS A 170 -12.57 7.60 -1.30
N ASP A 171 -12.06 8.83 -1.28
CA ASP A 171 -12.75 9.98 -1.89
C ASP A 171 -13.13 9.73 -3.37
N SER A 172 -12.33 8.94 -4.10
CA SER A 172 -12.55 8.59 -5.50
C SER A 172 -13.58 7.47 -5.73
N GLY A 173 -14.16 6.89 -4.67
CA GLY A 173 -15.10 5.78 -4.75
C GLY A 173 -14.67 4.53 -3.96
N THR A 174 -15.44 3.46 -4.13
CA THR A 174 -15.25 2.20 -3.39
C THR A 174 -14.75 1.10 -4.32
N ILE A 175 -13.66 0.44 -3.94
CA ILE A 175 -13.14 -0.75 -4.61
C ILE A 175 -13.54 -1.98 -3.80
N ALA A 176 -14.15 -2.96 -4.44
CA ALA A 176 -14.50 -4.23 -3.81
C ALA A 176 -13.51 -5.33 -4.21
N TYR A 177 -12.99 -6.06 -3.23
CA TYR A 177 -12.16 -7.24 -3.40
C TYR A 177 -12.96 -8.45 -2.97
N LYS A 178 -13.12 -9.42 -3.87
CA LYS A 178 -13.83 -10.67 -3.60
C LYS A 178 -12.85 -11.82 -3.39
N ASN A 179 -13.09 -12.61 -2.36
CA ASN A 179 -12.38 -13.84 -2.08
C ASN A 179 -12.59 -14.89 -3.18
N ASN A 180 -11.55 -15.65 -3.49
CA ASN A 180 -11.66 -16.85 -4.32
C ASN A 180 -10.55 -17.86 -3.94
N ASN A 181 -10.66 -19.10 -4.42
CA ASN A 181 -9.73 -20.18 -4.05
C ASN A 181 -8.26 -19.90 -4.41
N ASN A 182 -8.00 -19.04 -5.39
CA ASN A 182 -6.65 -18.67 -5.82
C ASN A 182 -6.16 -17.39 -5.14
N ASN A 183 -7.02 -16.68 -4.41
CA ASN A 183 -6.70 -15.43 -3.76
C ASN A 183 -7.54 -15.27 -2.50
N PRO A 184 -7.24 -16.05 -1.44
CA PRO A 184 -7.93 -15.92 -0.17
C PRO A 184 -7.63 -14.54 0.44
N ILE A 185 -8.57 -14.03 1.24
CA ILE A 185 -8.46 -12.71 1.85
C ILE A 185 -8.65 -12.83 3.36
N TYR A 186 -7.74 -12.24 4.13
CA TYR A 186 -7.80 -12.19 5.59
C TYR A 186 -7.70 -10.75 6.08
N ALA A 187 -8.38 -10.42 7.17
CA ALA A 187 -8.28 -9.12 7.82
C ALA A 187 -7.68 -9.29 9.22
N TYR A 188 -6.64 -8.53 9.52
CA TYR A 188 -6.09 -8.38 10.86
C TYR A 188 -6.77 -7.17 11.49
N ARG A 189 -7.55 -7.40 12.53
CA ARG A 189 -8.36 -6.36 13.18
C ARG A 189 -7.57 -5.74 14.33
N PHE A 190 -7.61 -4.41 14.40
CA PHE A 190 -7.10 -3.63 15.51
C PHE A 190 -8.18 -2.69 16.01
N GLN A 191 -8.02 -2.19 17.23
CA GLN A 191 -8.91 -1.19 17.81
C GLN A 191 -8.13 0.10 18.09
N ILE A 192 -8.57 1.21 17.51
CA ILE A 192 -8.06 2.56 17.78
C ILE A 192 -9.25 3.44 18.19
N ASP A 193 -9.16 4.10 19.34
CA ASP A 193 -10.19 5.04 19.83
C ASP A 193 -11.62 4.47 19.79
N GLY A 194 -11.76 3.19 20.17
CA GLY A 194 -13.07 2.50 20.16
C GLY A 194 -13.57 2.08 18.79
N LYS A 195 -12.79 2.25 17.71
CA LYS A 195 -13.15 1.88 16.34
C LYS A 195 -12.24 0.78 15.81
N TYR A 196 -12.82 -0.12 15.03
CA TYR A 196 -12.04 -1.13 14.33
C TYR A 196 -11.36 -0.56 13.09
N VAL A 197 -10.09 -0.89 12.93
CA VAL A 197 -9.30 -0.70 11.72
C VAL A 197 -8.69 -2.03 11.30
N TYR A 198 -8.32 -2.15 10.04
CA TYR A 198 -7.93 -3.41 9.45
C TYR A 198 -6.64 -3.30 8.64
N LYS A 199 -5.80 -4.32 8.75
CA LYS A 199 -4.80 -4.67 7.74
C LYS A 199 -5.30 -5.88 6.96
N ILE A 200 -5.44 -5.75 5.66
CA ILE A 200 -5.92 -6.81 4.78
C ILE A 200 -4.72 -7.53 4.18
N TYR A 201 -4.74 -8.85 4.28
CA TYR A 201 -3.73 -9.75 3.76
C TYR A 201 -4.31 -10.60 2.63
N ARG A 202 -3.68 -10.54 1.45
CA ARG A 202 -4.02 -11.32 0.26
C ARG A 202 -2.80 -12.13 -0.16
N PRO A 203 -2.52 -13.29 0.46
CA PRO A 203 -1.23 -13.98 0.36
C PRO A 203 -0.78 -14.34 -1.04
N LEU A 204 -1.73 -14.65 -1.93
CA LEU A 204 -1.50 -15.11 -3.30
C LEU A 204 -1.69 -14.01 -4.34
N ALA A 205 -1.96 -12.77 -3.92
CA ALA A 205 -2.00 -11.62 -4.81
C ALA A 205 -0.59 -11.12 -5.16
N GLU A 206 -0.49 -10.38 -6.26
CA GLU A 206 0.72 -9.65 -6.64
C GLU A 206 1.21 -8.72 -5.52
N LYS A 207 2.53 -8.48 -5.46
CA LYS A 207 3.18 -7.76 -4.36
C LYS A 207 2.51 -6.42 -4.03
N LYS A 208 2.08 -5.67 -5.06
CA LYS A 208 1.42 -4.36 -4.91
C LYS A 208 0.01 -4.42 -4.33
N ASP A 209 -0.67 -5.56 -4.47
CA ASP A 209 -2.08 -5.75 -4.06
C ASP A 209 -2.22 -6.70 -2.87
N LYS A 210 -1.09 -7.16 -2.31
CA LYS A 210 -0.99 -8.12 -1.21
C LYS A 210 -1.48 -7.55 0.12
N TRP A 211 -1.35 -6.24 0.29
CA TRP A 211 -1.64 -5.55 1.54
C TRP A 211 -2.51 -4.32 1.32
N LEU A 212 -3.56 -4.17 2.13
CA LEU A 212 -4.30 -2.91 2.29
C LEU A 212 -4.29 -2.57 3.78
N PHE A 213 -4.24 -1.29 4.13
CA PHE A 213 -4.21 -0.89 5.54
C PHE A 213 -4.89 0.47 5.74
N ASN A 214 -5.70 0.59 6.79
CA ASN A 214 -6.32 1.86 7.19
C ASN A 214 -6.10 2.24 8.68
N GLY A 215 -5.19 1.54 9.36
CA GLY A 215 -4.79 1.91 10.72
C GLY A 215 -3.63 2.92 10.74
N THR A 216 -2.89 2.92 11.84
CA THR A 216 -1.71 3.79 12.04
C THR A 216 -0.47 2.94 12.31
N ALA A 217 0.70 3.58 12.36
CA ALA A 217 1.95 2.93 12.78
C ALA A 217 1.90 2.40 14.23
N ASP A 218 0.89 2.80 15.02
CA ASP A 218 0.68 2.34 16.39
C ASP A 218 -0.09 1.03 16.47
N CYS A 219 -0.62 0.51 15.35
CA CYS A 219 -1.18 -0.85 15.28
C CYS A 219 -0.07 -1.89 15.32
N ILE A 220 0.45 -2.20 16.51
CA ILE A 220 1.51 -3.20 16.66
C ILE A 220 0.90 -4.60 16.59
N GLU A 221 1.32 -5.38 15.61
CA GLU A 221 0.83 -6.73 15.36
C GLU A 221 1.27 -7.68 16.50
N GLY A 222 0.30 -8.36 17.12
CA GLY A 222 0.55 -9.31 18.21
C GLY A 222 0.74 -8.69 19.59
N PHE A 223 0.64 -7.36 19.73
CA PHE A 223 0.92 -6.67 20.99
C PHE A 223 -0.06 -7.03 22.10
N ASP A 224 -1.34 -7.16 21.76
CA ASP A 224 -2.41 -7.46 22.72
C ASP A 224 -2.35 -8.91 23.22
N GLN A 225 -1.70 -9.80 22.46
CA GLN A 225 -1.48 -11.20 22.81
C GLN A 225 -0.21 -11.42 23.65
N LEU A 226 0.58 -10.38 23.93
CA LEU A 226 1.78 -10.51 24.75
C LEU A 226 1.43 -10.77 26.23
N PRO A 227 2.18 -11.64 26.93
CA PRO A 227 2.08 -11.76 28.38
C PRO A 227 2.53 -10.46 29.08
N LEU A 228 2.17 -10.28 30.34
CA LEU A 228 2.62 -9.10 31.11
C LEU A 228 4.15 -9.01 31.16
N PHE A 229 4.80 -10.15 31.43
CA PHE A 229 6.26 -10.32 31.47
C PHE A 229 6.65 -11.64 30.80
N ASP A 230 7.85 -11.69 30.20
CA ASP A 230 8.47 -12.90 29.64
C ASP A 230 9.99 -12.66 29.49
N ASP A 231 10.78 -13.72 29.37
CA ASP A 231 12.25 -13.57 29.31
C ASP A 231 12.70 -12.96 27.97
N LEU A 232 11.99 -13.27 26.88
CA LEU A 232 12.39 -12.92 25.52
C LEU A 232 11.21 -12.42 24.69
N LEU A 233 11.43 -11.29 24.00
CA LEU A 233 10.57 -10.81 22.93
C LEU A 233 11.29 -10.86 21.58
N ILE A 234 10.61 -11.39 20.56
CA ILE A 234 11.06 -11.36 19.17
C ILE A 234 10.28 -10.30 18.39
N ILE A 235 10.97 -9.39 17.69
CA ILE A 235 10.37 -8.43 16.78
C ILE A 235 10.54 -8.93 15.33
N THR A 236 9.44 -9.22 14.66
CA THR A 236 9.41 -9.75 13.28
C THR A 236 8.77 -8.74 12.30
N LYS A 237 8.78 -9.08 11.00
CA LYS A 237 8.25 -8.19 9.95
C LYS A 237 6.73 -8.27 9.72
N SER A 238 6.05 -9.32 10.21
CA SER A 238 4.63 -9.52 9.95
C SER A 238 3.90 -10.34 11.01
N LEU A 239 2.59 -10.16 11.13
CA LEU A 239 1.73 -10.93 12.03
C LEU A 239 1.81 -12.44 11.77
N LYS A 240 1.96 -12.86 10.52
CA LYS A 240 2.15 -14.28 10.21
C LYS A 240 3.40 -14.82 10.90
N ASP A 241 4.50 -14.08 10.85
CA ASP A 241 5.75 -14.47 11.51
C ASP A 241 5.63 -14.41 13.04
N VAL A 242 4.85 -13.45 13.56
CA VAL A 242 4.48 -13.41 15.00
C VAL A 242 3.78 -14.69 15.41
N ILE A 243 2.73 -15.10 14.69
CA ILE A 243 1.99 -16.33 15.01
C ILE A 243 2.89 -17.57 14.89
N CYS A 244 3.77 -17.61 13.87
CA CYS A 244 4.80 -18.65 13.76
C CYS A 244 5.72 -18.69 15.00
N CYS A 245 6.26 -17.56 15.45
CA CYS A 245 7.11 -17.52 16.66
C CYS A 245 6.35 -18.01 17.90
N ARG A 246 5.06 -17.64 18.02
CA ARG A 246 4.20 -18.04 19.14
C ARG A 246 3.87 -19.53 19.11
N LEU A 247 3.63 -20.10 17.93
CA LEU A 247 3.51 -21.53 17.72
C LEU A 247 4.76 -22.29 18.19
N LEU A 248 5.95 -21.69 18.03
CA LEU A 248 7.22 -22.24 18.50
C LEU A 248 7.51 -21.97 19.98
N GLY A 249 6.63 -21.24 20.69
CA GLY A 249 6.72 -20.98 22.12
C GLY A 249 7.33 -19.63 22.51
N TYR A 250 7.55 -18.71 21.56
CA TYR A 250 8.22 -17.43 21.82
C TYR A 250 7.27 -16.24 21.69
N SER A 251 7.29 -15.35 22.68
CA SER A 251 6.62 -14.05 22.61
C SER A 251 7.15 -13.22 21.44
N ALA A 252 6.25 -12.67 20.63
CA ALA A 252 6.62 -11.94 19.43
C ALA A 252 5.64 -10.81 19.09
N ILE A 253 6.15 -9.79 18.40
CA ILE A 253 5.37 -8.69 17.81
C ILE A 253 5.90 -8.33 16.42
N SER A 254 5.11 -7.57 15.66
CA SER A 254 5.58 -6.94 14.44
C SER A 254 5.20 -5.46 14.35
N LEU A 255 6.10 -4.67 13.77
CA LEU A 255 5.89 -3.25 13.47
C LEU A 255 5.10 -3.04 12.17
N GLN A 256 4.45 -4.09 11.63
CA GLN A 256 3.71 -4.12 10.36
C GLN A 256 4.57 -4.13 9.09
N GLY A 257 5.89 -4.13 9.23
CA GLY A 257 6.86 -4.18 8.14
C GLY A 257 8.24 -3.71 8.62
N GLU A 258 9.28 -4.02 7.84
CA GLU A 258 10.67 -3.71 8.19
C GLU A 258 11.01 -2.22 8.07
N SER A 259 10.24 -1.48 7.26
CA SER A 259 10.38 -0.03 7.09
C SER A 259 9.72 0.79 8.21
N ASN A 260 8.90 0.15 9.04
CA ASN A 260 8.22 0.81 10.14
C ASN A 260 9.19 1.03 11.31
N LYS A 261 9.10 2.21 11.92
CA LYS A 261 9.98 2.61 13.02
C LYS A 261 9.47 2.06 14.35
N LEU A 262 10.36 1.43 15.12
CA LEU A 262 10.13 1.22 16.54
C LEU A 262 10.21 2.58 17.25
N LYS A 263 9.15 3.01 17.91
CA LYS A 263 9.15 4.25 18.70
C LYS A 263 9.84 4.02 20.05
N ASN A 264 10.59 5.01 20.53
CA ASN A 264 11.28 4.96 21.84
C ASN A 264 10.31 4.65 22.98
N GLU A 265 9.10 5.21 22.96
CA GLU A 265 8.08 4.95 23.98
C GLU A 265 7.66 3.48 24.03
N LEU A 266 7.44 2.89 22.86
CA LEU A 266 7.10 1.47 22.73
C LEU A 266 8.28 0.60 23.18
N PHE A 267 9.50 0.92 22.74
CA PHE A 267 10.70 0.21 23.17
C PHE A 267 10.86 0.23 24.70
N ASN A 268 10.77 1.40 25.33
CA ASN A 268 10.87 1.55 26.78
C ASN A 268 9.79 0.75 27.52
N LYS A 269 8.58 0.63 26.95
CA LYS A 269 7.51 -0.20 27.51
C LYS A 269 7.84 -1.69 27.40
N LEU A 270 8.39 -2.12 26.27
CA LEU A 270 8.77 -3.51 26.04
C LEU A 270 9.98 -3.91 26.89
N SER A 271 11.02 -3.07 26.99
CA SER A 271 12.22 -3.36 27.78
C SER A 271 11.98 -3.41 29.30
N LYS A 272 10.80 -2.96 29.78
CA LYS A 272 10.36 -3.15 31.16
C LYS A 272 9.59 -4.46 31.38
N ARG A 273 9.12 -5.07 30.30
CA ARG A 273 8.31 -6.30 30.31
C ARG A 273 9.14 -7.54 29.94
N PHE A 274 10.22 -7.34 29.19
CA PHE A 274 11.04 -8.41 28.64
C PHE A 274 12.52 -8.19 28.93
N ASP A 275 13.20 -9.24 29.41
CA ASP A 275 14.62 -9.17 29.76
C ASP A 275 15.52 -9.04 28.52
N LYS A 276 15.13 -9.71 27.43
CA LYS A 276 15.83 -9.67 26.13
C LYS A 276 14.86 -9.33 25.01
N ILE A 277 15.28 -8.47 24.10
CA ILE A 277 14.57 -8.18 22.84
C ILE A 277 15.50 -8.52 21.67
N VAL A 278 14.99 -9.28 20.70
CA VAL A 278 15.73 -9.72 19.51
C VAL A 278 14.97 -9.34 18.24
N ILE A 279 15.69 -8.87 17.23
CA ILE A 279 15.13 -8.63 15.90
C ILE A 279 15.25 -9.89 15.04
N PHE A 280 14.17 -10.28 14.38
CA PHE A 280 14.13 -11.45 13.50
C PHE A 280 13.39 -11.11 12.20
N TYR A 281 14.06 -10.37 11.32
CA TYR A 281 13.58 -9.98 9.99
C TYR A 281 14.09 -10.91 8.88
N ASP A 282 13.74 -10.61 7.64
CA ASP A 282 14.08 -11.45 6.49
C ASP A 282 15.60 -11.55 6.28
N ASN A 283 16.04 -12.73 5.87
CA ASN A 283 17.40 -12.96 5.35
C ASN A 283 17.53 -12.46 3.90
N ASP A 284 17.26 -11.18 3.69
CA ASP A 284 17.55 -10.44 2.45
C ASP A 284 18.19 -9.08 2.75
N ASP A 285 18.68 -8.40 1.71
CA ASP A 285 19.43 -7.14 1.89
C ASP A 285 18.63 -6.06 2.62
N ALA A 286 17.30 -6.01 2.42
CA ALA A 286 16.43 -5.04 3.06
C ALA A 286 16.20 -5.38 4.54
N GLY A 287 15.89 -6.64 4.85
CA GLY A 287 15.65 -7.12 6.21
C GLY A 287 16.91 -7.08 7.08
N ILE A 288 18.07 -7.39 6.50
CA ILE A 288 19.37 -7.28 7.19
C ILE A 288 19.67 -5.82 7.55
N LYS A 289 19.52 -4.91 6.58
CA LYS A 289 19.77 -3.47 6.81
C LYS A 289 18.80 -2.90 7.84
N ALA A 290 17.52 -3.25 7.77
CA ALA A 290 16.52 -2.81 8.73
C ALA A 290 16.81 -3.34 10.14
N SER A 291 17.27 -4.59 10.26
CA SER A 291 17.70 -5.18 11.53
C SER A 291 18.91 -4.44 12.12
N GLN A 292 19.93 -4.17 11.31
CA GLN A 292 21.13 -3.44 11.75
C GLN A 292 20.79 -2.07 12.31
N ASN A 293 19.93 -1.31 11.63
CA ASN A 293 19.48 0.01 12.10
C ASN A 293 18.81 -0.06 13.49
N LEU A 294 17.96 -1.06 13.73
CA LEU A 294 17.30 -1.24 15.03
C LEU A 294 18.29 -1.70 16.11
N CYS A 295 19.20 -2.61 15.76
CA CYS A 295 20.26 -3.08 16.65
C CYS A 295 21.16 -1.93 17.11
N GLU A 296 21.59 -1.06 16.19
CA GLU A 296 22.40 0.13 16.51
C GLU A 296 21.63 1.14 17.36
N MET A 297 20.37 1.42 17.00
CA MET A 297 19.56 2.44 17.68
C MET A 297 19.22 2.06 19.14
N TYR A 298 19.00 0.78 19.39
CA TYR A 298 18.49 0.29 20.68
C TYR A 298 19.44 -0.66 21.41
N ASN A 299 20.66 -0.83 20.91
CA ASN A 299 21.65 -1.79 21.41
C ASN A 299 21.09 -3.21 21.52
N LEU A 300 20.41 -3.66 20.46
CA LEU A 300 19.78 -4.98 20.37
C LEU A 300 20.64 -5.96 19.56
N LYS A 301 20.24 -7.23 19.60
CA LYS A 301 20.77 -8.28 18.72
C LYS A 301 19.73 -8.65 17.69
N SER A 302 20.20 -9.04 16.50
CA SER A 302 19.36 -9.69 15.49
C SER A 302 19.79 -11.13 15.29
N ILE A 303 18.83 -11.98 14.92
CA ILE A 303 19.07 -13.35 14.46
C ILE A 303 18.65 -13.47 12.99
N ILE A 304 19.32 -14.37 12.27
CA ILE A 304 19.09 -14.61 10.85
C ILE A 304 19.05 -16.13 10.63
N ILE A 305 18.10 -16.60 9.82
CA ILE A 305 18.07 -18.01 9.44
C ILE A 305 19.29 -18.34 8.58
N PRO A 306 20.09 -19.37 8.92
CA PRO A 306 21.23 -19.76 8.11
C PRO A 306 20.85 -20.10 6.67
N LYS A 307 21.65 -19.61 5.70
CA LYS A 307 21.39 -19.80 4.26
C LYS A 307 21.20 -21.26 3.84
N LYS A 308 21.77 -22.23 4.59
CA LYS A 308 21.60 -23.67 4.33
C LYS A 308 20.14 -24.16 4.36
N TYR A 309 19.26 -23.46 5.07
CA TYR A 309 17.82 -23.79 5.11
C TYR A 309 17.04 -23.17 3.95
N ASP A 310 17.66 -22.26 3.19
CA ASP A 310 17.06 -21.56 2.05
C ASP A 310 15.72 -20.85 2.40
N ALA A 311 15.53 -20.50 3.68
CA ALA A 311 14.34 -19.82 4.17
C ALA A 311 14.69 -18.37 4.56
N LYS A 312 13.85 -17.43 4.10
CA LYS A 312 14.05 -16.00 4.37
C LYS A 312 13.51 -15.60 5.73
N ASP A 313 12.37 -16.16 6.12
CA ASP A 313 11.66 -15.86 7.35
C ASP A 313 11.22 -17.14 8.07
N ILE A 314 10.74 -16.98 9.31
CA ILE A 314 10.34 -18.11 10.15
C ILE A 314 9.17 -18.91 9.55
N SER A 315 8.27 -18.25 8.80
CA SER A 315 7.17 -18.94 8.14
C SER A 315 7.66 -19.81 6.97
N GLU A 316 8.65 -19.35 6.21
CA GLU A 316 9.31 -20.13 5.17
C GLU A 316 10.10 -21.30 5.78
N LEU A 317 10.75 -21.10 6.93
CA LEU A 317 11.46 -22.16 7.63
C LEU A 317 10.49 -23.28 8.04
N ILE A 318 9.38 -22.94 8.71
CA ILE A 318 8.34 -23.92 9.09
C ILE A 318 7.80 -24.65 7.87
N LYS A 319 7.56 -23.93 6.77
CA LYS A 319 7.08 -24.55 5.53
C LYS A 319 8.07 -25.56 4.95
N LYS A 320 9.36 -25.37 5.14
CA LYS A 320 10.43 -26.23 4.60
C LYS A 320 10.75 -27.43 5.47
N VAL A 321 10.88 -27.23 6.78
CA VAL A 321 11.38 -28.27 7.71
C VAL A 321 10.34 -28.72 8.74
N GLY A 322 9.18 -28.07 8.80
CA GLY A 322 8.13 -28.36 9.77
C GLY A 322 8.33 -27.66 11.11
N VAL A 323 7.32 -27.76 11.98
CA VAL A 323 7.24 -27.01 13.26
C VAL A 323 8.33 -27.46 14.24
N GLU A 324 8.49 -28.77 14.46
CA GLU A 324 9.43 -29.31 15.45
C GLU A 324 10.89 -28.98 15.11
N GLU A 325 11.30 -29.18 13.85
CA GLU A 325 12.67 -28.85 13.42
C GLU A 325 12.91 -27.33 13.46
N SER A 326 11.91 -26.53 13.06
CA SER A 326 12.01 -25.06 13.15
C SER A 326 12.20 -24.58 14.59
N LYS A 327 11.56 -25.25 15.56
CA LYS A 327 11.70 -24.94 16.98
C LYS A 327 13.15 -25.14 17.44
N GLN A 328 13.74 -26.29 17.12
CA GLN A 328 15.13 -26.61 17.47
C GLN A 328 16.12 -25.64 16.81
N ILE A 329 15.87 -25.25 15.57
CA ILE A 329 16.71 -24.27 14.87
C ILE A 329 16.61 -22.91 15.56
N LEU A 330 15.40 -22.43 15.86
CA LEU A 330 15.19 -21.15 16.53
C LEU A 330 15.80 -21.13 17.94
N GLU A 331 15.63 -22.19 18.73
CA GLU A 331 16.27 -22.35 20.04
C GLU A 331 17.79 -22.20 19.95
N ASN A 332 18.41 -22.79 18.93
CA ASN A 332 19.87 -22.68 18.73
C ASN A 332 20.32 -21.30 18.25
N LEU A 333 19.48 -20.55 17.53
CA LEU A 333 19.78 -19.17 17.12
C LEU A 333 19.66 -18.17 18.28
N LEU A 334 18.87 -18.50 19.30
CA LEU A 334 18.59 -17.61 20.43
C LEU A 334 19.55 -17.76 21.62
N LYS A 335 20.27 -18.89 21.69
CA LYS A 335 21.44 -19.10 22.57
C LYS A 335 22.53 -18.10 22.22
#